data_AF-A0A951Q1D3-F1
#
_entry.id   AF-A0A951Q1D3-F1
#
_cell.length_a   1.000
_cell.length_b   1.000
_cell.length_c   1.000
_cell.angle_alpha   90.00
_cell.angle_beta   90.00
_cell.angle_gamma   90.00
#
_symmetry.space_group_name_H-M   'P 1'
#
loop_
_entity.id
_entity.type
_entity.pdbx_description
1 polymer ?
#
loop_
_entity_poly.entity_id
_entity_poly.type
_entity_poly.pdbx_seq_one_letter_code
_entity_poly.pdbx_strand_id
1 'polypeptide(L)'
;MKATTYKTFVLLENIQFWLLGIGASLITIHLSVISRNSSIEVLFINIAFLAFICFSIKEKHYSFNLESGAISSSLGFLLIILVFLNNTVQINFGGLFPFYPLISGLGIALLASGFKGLKQYQTELLALFFLSAHRLLSIVASDISLLTAKFTTSLLWYTGFKVARSGVNIILPTGSIKIYAACAGMSVILNLLSLALLFILIFNLNWKQKIIVPTVAAIFGFVVNGVRVALMAILVAQGDKQAFEYWHLGDGSLIFAMISAILFGSFCWVLLSMNQQKNQNAMES
;
A
#
# COMPACT_ATOMS: atom_id res chain seq x y z
N MET A 1 4.83 8.79 -62.08
CA MET A 1 3.86 8.24 -61.10
C MET A 1 4.46 8.46 -59.71
N LYS A 2 4.01 9.49 -58.97
CA LYS A 2 4.58 9.89 -57.68
C LYS A 2 4.01 9.00 -56.58
N ALA A 3 4.84 8.17 -55.95
CA ALA A 3 4.46 7.41 -54.78
C ALA A 3 4.38 8.34 -53.56
N THR A 4 3.19 8.38 -52.98
CA THR A 4 2.85 9.01 -51.70
C THR A 4 3.52 8.27 -50.54
N THR A 5 4.70 8.73 -50.11
CA THR A 5 5.44 8.16 -48.97
C THR A 5 5.81 9.24 -47.95
N TYR A 6 4.86 10.09 -47.56
CA TYR A 6 5.17 11.24 -46.68
C TYR A 6 4.17 11.50 -45.55
N LYS A 7 3.43 10.48 -45.08
CA LYS A 7 2.46 10.67 -43.99
C LYS A 7 2.60 9.76 -42.76
N THR A 8 3.43 8.73 -42.80
CA THR A 8 3.57 7.80 -41.67
C THR A 8 4.56 8.29 -40.59
N PHE A 9 5.43 9.26 -40.93
CA PHE A 9 6.57 9.62 -40.08
C PHE A 9 6.29 10.63 -38.97
N VAL A 10 5.22 11.43 -39.05
CA VAL A 10 4.91 12.49 -38.06
C VAL A 10 4.23 11.94 -36.80
N LEU A 11 3.69 10.72 -36.83
CA LEU A 11 3.00 10.08 -35.70
C LEU A 11 3.94 9.41 -34.68
N LEU A 12 5.20 9.18 -35.07
CA LEU A 12 6.22 8.46 -34.29
C LEU A 12 7.18 9.39 -33.52
N GLU A 13 7.03 10.71 -33.66
CA GLU A 13 8.07 11.67 -33.23
C GLU A 13 8.15 11.89 -31.71
N ASN A 14 7.24 11.29 -30.92
CA ASN A 14 7.28 11.40 -29.46
C ASN A 14 6.92 10.10 -28.76
N ILE A 15 7.83 9.12 -28.80
CA ILE A 15 7.69 7.84 -28.10
C ILE A 15 7.42 8.01 -26.59
N GLN A 16 7.95 9.07 -25.98
CA GLN A 16 7.73 9.42 -24.59
C GLN A 16 6.26 9.75 -24.31
N PHE A 17 5.60 10.46 -25.24
CA PHE A 17 4.18 10.80 -25.13
C PHE A 17 3.29 9.55 -25.19
N TRP A 18 3.60 8.61 -26.08
CA TRP A 18 2.89 7.32 -26.16
C TRP A 18 3.04 6.49 -24.89
N LEU A 19 4.27 6.38 -24.37
CA LEU A 19 4.53 5.67 -23.11
C LEU A 19 3.80 6.33 -21.92
N LEU A 20 3.76 7.67 -21.88
CA LEU A 20 3.03 8.42 -20.87
C LEU A 20 1.52 8.18 -20.95
N GLY A 21 0.94 8.19 -22.15
CA GLY A 21 -0.48 7.89 -22.37
C GLY A 21 -0.85 6.47 -21.95
N ILE A 22 -0.03 5.48 -22.30
CA ILE A 22 -0.22 4.08 -21.87
C ILE A 22 -0.11 3.96 -20.34
N GLY A 23 0.91 4.60 -19.74
CA GLY A 23 1.11 4.63 -18.30
C GLY A 23 -0.07 5.24 -17.55
N ALA A 24 -0.54 6.41 -17.97
CA ALA A 24 -1.70 7.07 -17.37
C ALA A 24 -2.97 6.22 -17.48
N SER A 25 -3.16 5.53 -18.60
CA SER A 25 -4.31 4.64 -18.82
C SER A 25 -4.27 3.44 -17.86
N LEU A 26 -3.11 2.79 -17.72
CA LEU A 26 -2.92 1.66 -16.81
C LEU A 26 -3.07 2.07 -15.34
N ILE A 27 -2.55 3.23 -14.95
CA ILE A 27 -2.76 3.82 -13.62
C ILE A 27 -4.25 4.03 -13.35
N THR A 28 -4.97 4.61 -14.31
CA THR A 28 -6.40 4.89 -14.18
C THR A 28 -7.20 3.60 -14.03
N ILE A 29 -6.89 2.57 -14.83
CA ILE A 29 -7.51 1.24 -14.70
C ILE A 29 -7.26 0.68 -13.31
N HIS A 30 -6.00 0.67 -12.85
CA HIS A 30 -5.66 0.13 -11.53
C HIS A 30 -6.41 0.85 -10.41
N LEU A 31 -6.38 2.19 -10.40
CA LEU A 31 -7.08 2.98 -9.38
C LEU A 31 -8.59 2.77 -9.43
N SER A 32 -9.19 2.65 -10.62
CA SER A 32 -10.62 2.35 -10.76
C SER A 32 -10.99 0.96 -10.24
N VAL A 33 -10.11 -0.03 -10.34
CA VAL A 33 -10.39 -1.36 -9.79
C VAL A 33 -10.21 -1.36 -8.28
N ILE A 34 -9.17 -0.69 -7.76
CA ILE A 34 -8.95 -0.55 -6.32
C ILE A 34 -10.10 0.19 -5.65
N SER A 35 -10.58 1.30 -6.23
CA SER A 35 -11.67 2.08 -5.64
C SER A 35 -12.98 1.32 -5.51
N ARG A 36 -13.23 0.33 -6.37
CA ARG A 36 -14.44 -0.50 -6.36
C ARG A 36 -14.35 -1.72 -5.44
N ASN A 37 -13.13 -2.23 -5.20
CA ASN A 37 -12.92 -3.53 -4.57
C ASN A 37 -12.15 -3.46 -3.25
N SER A 38 -11.85 -2.28 -2.73
CA SER A 38 -11.00 -2.13 -1.56
C SER A 38 -11.38 -0.91 -0.72
N SER A 39 -10.86 -0.88 0.51
CA SER A 39 -11.13 0.21 1.44
C SER A 39 -10.41 1.50 1.03
N ILE A 40 -10.87 2.62 1.57
CA ILE A 40 -10.35 3.95 1.29
C ILE A 40 -8.86 4.05 1.66
N GLU A 41 -8.43 3.41 2.75
CA GLU A 41 -7.03 3.40 3.18
C GLU A 41 -6.13 2.70 2.16
N VAL A 42 -6.57 1.56 1.61
CA VAL A 42 -5.84 0.84 0.57
C VAL A 42 -5.74 1.69 -0.70
N LEU A 43 -6.81 2.41 -1.07
CA LEU A 43 -6.79 3.33 -2.19
C LEU A 43 -5.73 4.42 -2.01
N PHE A 44 -5.68 5.08 -0.85
CA PHE A 44 -4.67 6.11 -0.57
C PHE A 44 -3.24 5.58 -0.60
N ILE A 45 -3.00 4.36 -0.09
CA ILE A 45 -1.69 3.71 -0.18
C ILE A 45 -1.29 3.50 -1.64
N ASN A 46 -2.21 3.01 -2.47
CA ASN A 46 -1.94 2.82 -3.91
C ASN A 46 -1.61 4.14 -4.60
N ILE A 47 -2.34 5.22 -4.29
CA ILE A 47 -2.06 6.56 -4.81
C ILE A 47 -0.66 7.02 -4.38
N ALA A 48 -0.29 6.83 -3.11
CA ALA A 48 1.03 7.23 -2.60
C ALA A 48 2.19 6.50 -3.29
N PHE A 49 2.06 5.17 -3.47
CA PHE A 49 3.06 4.39 -4.21
C PHE A 49 3.16 4.82 -5.69
N LEU A 50 2.04 5.04 -6.35
CA LEU A 50 2.02 5.50 -7.75
C LEU A 50 2.60 6.91 -7.90
N ALA A 51 2.29 7.82 -6.97
CA ALA A 51 2.88 9.15 -6.94
C ALA A 51 4.41 9.10 -6.78
N PHE A 52 4.90 8.24 -5.89
CA PHE A 52 6.34 7.98 -5.74
C PHE A 52 6.97 7.46 -7.04
N ILE A 53 6.34 6.48 -7.69
CA ILE A 53 6.85 5.92 -8.94
C ILE A 53 6.90 7.00 -10.05
N CYS A 54 5.82 7.77 -10.22
CA CYS A 54 5.77 8.86 -11.19
C CYS A 54 6.84 9.93 -10.91
N PHE A 55 7.06 10.28 -9.65
CA PHE A 55 8.10 11.22 -9.24
C PHE A 55 9.50 10.68 -9.53
N SER A 56 9.78 9.43 -9.15
CA SER A 56 11.08 8.77 -9.36
C SER A 56 11.44 8.65 -10.85
N ILE A 57 10.45 8.31 -11.69
CA ILE A 57 10.63 8.27 -13.16
C ILE A 57 10.91 9.67 -13.70
N LYS A 58 10.16 10.69 -13.25
CA LYS A 58 10.35 12.07 -13.69
C LYS A 58 11.75 12.58 -13.37
N GLU A 59 12.27 12.28 -12.17
CA GLU A 59 13.61 12.66 -11.74
C GLU A 59 14.71 12.03 -12.62
N LYS A 60 14.51 10.77 -13.04
CA LYS A 60 15.46 10.03 -13.88
C LYS A 60 15.28 10.21 -15.38
N HIS A 61 14.26 10.95 -15.83
CA HIS A 61 13.81 10.95 -17.23
C HIS A 61 14.91 11.27 -18.26
N TYR A 62 15.84 12.18 -17.95
CA TYR A 62 16.94 12.55 -18.85
C TYR A 62 18.02 11.47 -19.00
N SER A 63 18.02 10.46 -18.12
CA SER A 63 19.05 9.39 -18.11
C SER A 63 18.58 8.09 -18.75
N PHE A 64 17.30 7.99 -19.15
CA PHE A 64 16.76 6.76 -19.68
C PHE A 64 17.23 6.47 -21.10
N ASN A 65 17.69 5.24 -21.32
CA ASN A 65 17.90 4.73 -22.67
C ASN A 65 16.61 4.03 -23.13
N LEU A 66 15.94 4.61 -24.13
CA LEU A 66 14.66 4.15 -24.68
C LEU A 66 14.87 3.25 -25.91
N GLU A 67 15.74 2.25 -25.76
CA GLU A 67 16.05 1.27 -26.79
C GLU A 67 15.44 -0.09 -26.41
N SER A 68 14.39 -0.48 -27.13
CA SER A 68 13.74 -1.79 -26.97
C SER A 68 13.95 -2.66 -28.21
N GLY A 69 14.36 -3.92 -28.03
CA GLY A 69 14.39 -4.90 -29.11
C GLY A 69 12.99 -5.45 -29.43
N ALA A 70 12.78 -5.95 -30.65
CA ALA A 70 11.47 -6.42 -31.11
C ALA A 70 10.82 -7.48 -30.19
N ILE A 71 11.61 -8.43 -29.66
CA ILE A 71 11.13 -9.46 -28.73
C ILE A 71 10.65 -8.85 -27.42
N SER A 72 11.42 -7.92 -26.83
CA SER A 72 11.03 -7.25 -25.59
C SER A 72 9.80 -6.36 -25.75
N SER A 73 9.69 -5.66 -26.88
CA SER A 73 8.52 -4.82 -27.17
C SER A 73 7.26 -5.68 -27.37
N SER A 74 7.37 -6.81 -28.06
CA SER A 74 6.26 -7.77 -28.23
C SER A 74 5.81 -8.34 -26.89
N LEU A 75 6.74 -8.74 -26.02
CA LEU A 75 6.41 -9.24 -24.68
C LEU A 75 5.78 -8.13 -23.81
N GLY A 76 6.36 -6.93 -23.82
CA GLY A 76 5.82 -5.79 -23.07
C GLY A 76 4.38 -5.44 -23.50
N PHE A 77 4.15 -5.44 -24.82
CA PHE A 77 2.81 -5.23 -25.39
C PHE A 77 1.83 -6.34 -24.99
N LEU A 78 2.26 -7.61 -25.00
CA LEU A 78 1.44 -8.74 -24.55
C LEU A 78 1.04 -8.59 -23.07
N LEU A 79 1.96 -8.19 -22.19
CA LEU A 79 1.67 -7.94 -20.78
C LEU A 79 0.66 -6.79 -20.58
N ILE A 80 0.80 -5.70 -21.36
CA ILE A 80 -0.14 -4.58 -21.32
C ILE A 80 -1.52 -5.04 -21.79
N ILE A 81 -1.60 -5.75 -22.93
CA ILE A 81 -2.86 -6.32 -23.44
C ILE A 81 -3.51 -7.24 -22.40
N LEU A 82 -2.73 -8.08 -21.72
CA LEU A 82 -3.25 -8.97 -20.68
C LEU A 82 -3.99 -8.19 -19.59
N VAL A 83 -3.43 -7.08 -19.11
CA VAL A 83 -4.07 -6.24 -18.08
C VAL A 83 -5.36 -5.60 -18.61
N PHE A 84 -5.34 -5.07 -19.85
CA PHE A 84 -6.51 -4.47 -20.47
C PHE A 84 -7.64 -5.49 -20.72
N LEU A 85 -7.34 -6.64 -21.31
CA LEU A 85 -8.32 -7.68 -21.60
C LEU A 85 -8.95 -8.25 -20.33
N ASN A 86 -8.13 -8.48 -19.30
CA ASN A 86 -8.61 -9.00 -18.03
C ASN A 86 -9.58 -8.01 -17.35
N ASN A 87 -9.34 -6.71 -17.49
CA ASN A 87 -10.26 -5.69 -16.98
C ASN A 87 -11.56 -5.57 -17.81
N THR A 88 -11.46 -5.54 -19.13
CA THR A 88 -12.62 -5.29 -20.03
C THR A 88 -13.52 -6.50 -20.19
N VAL A 89 -12.94 -7.69 -20.33
CA VAL A 89 -13.67 -8.92 -20.67
C VAL A 89 -14.12 -9.66 -19.39
N GLN A 90 -13.77 -9.16 -18.20
CA GLN A 90 -14.00 -9.83 -16.91
C GLN A 90 -13.59 -11.31 -16.95
N ILE A 91 -12.53 -11.64 -17.70
CA ILE A 91 -12.00 -13.00 -17.72
C ILE A 91 -11.56 -13.28 -16.31
N ASN A 92 -12.23 -14.19 -15.62
CA ASN A 92 -12.09 -14.35 -14.18
C ASN A 92 -10.78 -15.06 -13.80
N PHE A 93 -9.64 -14.47 -14.17
CA PHE A 93 -8.34 -14.78 -13.57
C PHE A 93 -8.28 -14.13 -12.18
N GLY A 94 -9.20 -14.51 -11.29
CA GLY A 94 -9.43 -13.87 -10.00
C GLY A 94 -8.18 -13.77 -9.11
N GLY A 95 -7.14 -14.56 -9.39
CA GLY A 95 -5.84 -14.50 -8.70
C GLY A 95 -4.83 -13.49 -9.26
N LEU A 96 -5.04 -12.90 -10.44
CA LEU A 96 -4.05 -12.00 -11.08
C LEU A 96 -4.19 -10.53 -10.67
N PHE A 97 -5.36 -10.12 -10.18
CA PHE A 97 -5.63 -8.74 -9.78
C PHE A 97 -4.55 -8.11 -8.87
N PRO A 98 -4.02 -8.81 -7.83
CA PRO A 98 -2.93 -8.28 -7.01
C PRO A 98 -1.67 -7.90 -7.80
N PHE A 99 -1.42 -8.56 -8.93
CA PHE A 99 -0.20 -8.40 -9.72
C PHE A 99 -0.32 -7.35 -10.82
N TYR A 100 -1.50 -6.75 -11.05
CA TYR A 100 -1.68 -5.80 -12.16
C TYR A 100 -0.68 -4.64 -12.14
N PRO A 101 -0.39 -3.96 -11.01
CA PRO A 101 0.61 -2.89 -10.99
C PRO A 101 1.98 -3.36 -11.46
N LEU A 102 2.43 -4.50 -10.96
CA LEU A 102 3.73 -5.07 -11.30
C LEU A 102 3.79 -5.51 -12.78
N ILE A 103 2.74 -6.19 -13.27
CA ILE A 103 2.65 -6.62 -14.67
C ILE A 103 2.63 -5.39 -15.60
N SER A 104 1.86 -4.36 -15.27
CA SER A 104 1.80 -3.10 -16.02
C SER A 104 3.14 -2.39 -16.05
N GLY A 105 3.82 -2.26 -14.91
CA GLY A 105 5.14 -1.62 -14.84
C GLY A 105 6.21 -2.39 -15.61
N LEU A 106 6.24 -3.72 -15.49
CA LEU A 106 7.13 -4.59 -16.27
C LEU A 106 6.83 -4.49 -17.77
N GLY A 107 5.54 -4.47 -18.15
CA GLY A 107 5.11 -4.31 -19.53
C GLY A 107 5.59 -3.00 -20.15
N ILE A 108 5.42 -1.89 -19.44
CA ILE A 108 5.92 -0.58 -19.89
C ILE A 108 7.46 -0.57 -19.92
N ALA A 109 8.14 -1.06 -18.89
CA ALA A 109 9.60 -1.05 -18.83
C ALA A 109 10.23 -1.87 -19.98
N LEU A 110 9.65 -3.04 -20.30
CA LEU A 110 10.08 -3.86 -21.44
C LEU A 110 9.78 -3.18 -22.78
N LEU A 111 8.62 -2.55 -22.90
CA LEU A 111 8.23 -1.80 -24.10
C LEU A 111 9.13 -0.59 -24.34
N ALA A 112 9.54 0.10 -23.28
CA ALA A 112 10.34 1.33 -23.34
C ALA A 112 11.84 1.06 -23.54
N SER A 113 12.41 0.10 -22.81
CA SER A 113 13.89 -0.04 -22.71
C SER A 113 14.38 -1.49 -22.81
N GLY A 114 13.49 -2.45 -23.08
CA GLY A 114 13.81 -3.87 -23.21
C GLY A 114 14.46 -4.51 -21.98
N PHE A 115 14.89 -5.78 -22.11
CA PHE A 115 15.43 -6.56 -20.98
C PHE A 115 16.67 -5.94 -20.33
N LYS A 116 17.55 -5.34 -21.14
CA LYS A 116 18.78 -4.69 -20.64
C LYS A 116 18.46 -3.42 -19.86
N GLY A 117 17.39 -2.71 -20.24
CA GLY A 117 16.95 -1.47 -19.62
C GLY A 117 16.19 -1.64 -18.31
N LEU A 118 15.74 -2.85 -17.94
CA LEU A 118 15.01 -3.07 -16.67
C LEU A 118 15.78 -2.62 -15.43
N LYS A 119 17.12 -2.65 -15.48
CA LYS A 119 17.97 -2.18 -14.38
C LYS A 119 17.79 -0.68 -14.08
N GLN A 120 17.32 0.11 -15.04
CA GLN A 120 17.04 1.55 -14.86
C GLN A 120 15.82 1.79 -13.96
N TYR A 121 14.92 0.80 -13.85
CA TYR A 121 13.64 0.89 -13.15
C TYR A 121 13.60 0.06 -11.85
N GLN A 122 14.75 -0.30 -11.26
CA GLN A 122 14.78 -1.22 -10.12
C GLN A 122 13.96 -0.73 -8.92
N THR A 123 14.08 0.56 -8.57
CA THR A 123 13.36 1.15 -7.44
C THR A 123 11.85 1.15 -7.69
N GLU A 124 11.45 1.48 -8.91
CA GLU A 124 10.06 1.57 -9.35
C GLU A 124 9.39 0.19 -9.41
N LEU A 125 10.09 -0.80 -9.98
CA LEU A 125 9.64 -2.18 -10.02
C LEU A 125 9.59 -2.79 -8.62
N LEU A 126 10.53 -2.44 -7.73
CA LEU A 126 10.49 -2.85 -6.33
C LEU A 126 9.29 -2.23 -5.58
N ALA A 127 8.98 -0.96 -5.85
CA ALA A 127 7.79 -0.29 -5.30
C ALA A 127 6.50 -0.98 -5.76
N LEU A 128 6.38 -1.29 -7.06
CA LEU A 128 5.24 -2.03 -7.61
C LEU A 128 5.15 -3.45 -7.06
N PHE A 129 6.29 -4.12 -6.86
CA PHE A 129 6.33 -5.44 -6.24
C PHE A 129 5.78 -5.39 -4.81
N PHE A 130 6.21 -4.43 -3.98
CA PHE A 130 5.67 -4.30 -2.62
C PHE A 130 4.19 -3.92 -2.60
N LEU A 131 3.75 -3.09 -3.56
CA LEU A 131 2.33 -2.76 -3.71
C LEU A 131 1.49 -4.00 -4.02
N SER A 132 1.97 -4.88 -4.90
CA SER A 132 1.35 -6.17 -5.19
C SER A 132 1.42 -7.13 -4.00
N ALA A 133 2.56 -7.17 -3.29
CA ALA A 133 2.78 -8.03 -2.14
C ALA A 133 1.86 -7.69 -0.96
N HIS A 134 1.56 -6.41 -0.72
CA HIS A 134 0.61 -5.99 0.32
C HIS A 134 -0.73 -6.73 0.22
N ARG A 135 -1.28 -6.83 -1.00
CA ARG A 135 -2.55 -7.52 -1.22
C ARG A 135 -2.44 -9.03 -1.02
N LEU A 136 -1.35 -9.65 -1.47
CA LEU A 136 -1.10 -11.08 -1.23
C LEU A 136 -0.97 -11.38 0.27
N LEU A 137 -0.23 -10.54 0.98
CA LEU A 137 -0.03 -10.68 2.40
C LEU A 137 -1.35 -10.51 3.16
N SER A 138 -2.26 -9.65 2.70
CA SER A 138 -3.61 -9.55 3.25
C SER A 138 -4.44 -10.82 3.10
N ILE A 139 -4.18 -11.66 2.10
CA ILE A 139 -4.90 -12.93 1.88
C ILE A 139 -4.33 -14.04 2.77
N VAL A 140 -3.01 -14.04 2.99
CA VAL A 140 -2.29 -15.09 3.72
C VAL A 140 -2.06 -14.75 5.20
N ALA A 141 -2.33 -13.51 5.60
CA ALA A 141 -2.07 -13.04 6.96
C ALA A 141 -2.74 -13.91 8.02
N SER A 142 -1.98 -14.22 9.07
CA SER A 142 -2.46 -15.01 10.19
C SER A 142 -3.52 -14.27 11.00
N ASP A 143 -4.46 -15.01 11.57
CA ASP A 143 -5.47 -14.45 12.46
C ASP A 143 -4.83 -14.03 13.80
N ILE A 144 -4.78 -12.71 14.03
CA ILE A 144 -4.26 -12.13 15.28
C ILE A 144 -5.38 -11.87 16.32
N SER A 145 -6.61 -12.32 16.08
CA SER A 145 -7.78 -12.04 16.95
C SER A 145 -7.54 -12.40 18.41
N LEU A 146 -6.87 -13.54 18.68
CA LEU A 146 -6.55 -13.95 20.05
C LEU A 146 -5.57 -12.99 20.73
N LEU A 147 -4.58 -12.48 19.99
CA LEU A 147 -3.62 -11.53 20.52
C LEU A 147 -4.29 -10.19 20.82
N THR A 148 -5.13 -9.71 19.90
CA THR A 148 -5.94 -8.51 20.08
C THR A 148 -6.89 -8.66 21.27
N ALA A 149 -7.56 -9.81 21.42
CA ALA A 149 -8.42 -10.10 22.57
C ALA A 149 -7.68 -10.03 23.90
N LYS A 150 -6.48 -10.60 23.99
CA LYS A 150 -5.64 -10.53 25.20
C LYS A 150 -5.26 -9.08 25.51
N PHE A 151 -4.73 -8.36 24.52
CA PHE A 151 -4.30 -6.98 24.69
C PHE A 151 -5.47 -6.06 25.11
N THR A 152 -6.59 -6.12 24.40
CA THR A 152 -7.77 -5.30 24.71
C THR A 152 -8.36 -5.65 26.08
N THR A 153 -8.39 -6.93 26.48
CA THR A 153 -8.82 -7.32 27.83
C THR A 153 -7.93 -6.70 28.89
N SER A 154 -6.60 -6.77 28.71
CA SER A 154 -5.65 -6.14 29.63
C SER A 154 -5.86 -4.63 29.70
N LEU A 155 -6.04 -3.97 28.55
CA LEU A 155 -6.29 -2.53 28.48
C LEU A 155 -7.55 -2.14 29.28
N LEU A 156 -8.66 -2.85 29.08
CA LEU A 156 -9.92 -2.63 29.81
C LEU A 156 -9.79 -2.89 31.32
N TRP A 157 -9.03 -3.92 31.70
CA TRP A 157 -8.80 -4.23 33.11
C TRP A 157 -7.99 -3.13 33.80
N TYR A 158 -6.92 -2.63 33.16
CA TYR A 158 -6.12 -1.53 33.69
C TYR A 158 -6.88 -0.21 33.77
N THR A 159 -7.89 0.00 32.93
CA THR A 159 -8.76 1.19 32.99
C THR A 159 -9.93 1.03 33.97
N GLY A 160 -9.99 -0.07 34.74
CA GLY A 160 -10.93 -0.26 35.84
C GLY A 160 -12.22 -1.00 35.49
N PHE A 161 -12.35 -1.52 34.26
CA PHE A 161 -13.53 -2.31 33.89
C PHE A 161 -13.43 -3.74 34.43
N LYS A 162 -14.56 -4.24 34.95
CA LYS A 162 -14.72 -5.66 35.30
C LYS A 162 -14.88 -6.48 34.02
N VAL A 163 -13.76 -6.94 33.48
CA VAL A 163 -13.70 -7.66 32.20
C VAL A 163 -13.21 -9.10 32.40
N ALA A 164 -13.80 -10.03 31.66
CA ALA A 164 -13.34 -11.41 31.53
C ALA A 164 -13.14 -11.74 30.04
N ARG A 165 -12.30 -12.74 29.76
CA ARG A 165 -12.04 -13.19 28.39
C ARG A 165 -12.24 -14.68 28.27
N SER A 166 -12.95 -15.11 27.23
CA SER A 166 -13.04 -16.51 26.82
C SER A 166 -12.63 -16.64 25.35
N GLY A 167 -11.41 -17.11 25.10
CA GLY A 167 -10.85 -17.14 23.74
C GLY A 167 -10.75 -15.74 23.12
N VAL A 168 -11.46 -15.53 22.00
CA VAL A 168 -11.58 -14.23 21.30
C VAL A 168 -12.76 -13.38 21.76
N ASN A 169 -13.54 -13.87 22.74
CA ASN A 169 -14.67 -13.14 23.31
C ASN A 169 -14.22 -12.32 24.52
N ILE A 170 -14.58 -11.04 24.53
CA ILE A 170 -14.41 -10.12 25.66
C ILE A 170 -15.79 -9.94 26.30
N ILE A 171 -15.87 -10.20 27.60
CA ILE A 171 -17.12 -10.23 28.37
C ILE A 171 -17.06 -9.14 29.42
N LEU A 172 -18.01 -8.21 29.35
CA LEU A 172 -18.30 -7.19 30.34
C LEU A 172 -19.62 -7.55 31.06
N PRO A 173 -19.94 -6.92 32.22
CA PRO A 173 -21.11 -7.32 33.02
C PRO A 173 -22.45 -7.23 32.27
N THR A 174 -22.55 -6.27 31.35
CA THR A 174 -23.78 -5.91 30.63
C THR A 174 -23.70 -6.21 29.13
N GLY A 175 -22.60 -6.79 28.64
CA GLY A 175 -22.43 -7.03 27.21
C GLY A 175 -21.18 -7.85 26.87
N SER A 176 -21.10 -8.34 25.64
CA SER A 176 -19.92 -9.06 25.16
C SER A 176 -19.65 -8.77 23.69
N ILE A 177 -18.37 -8.81 23.31
CA ILE A 177 -17.94 -8.66 21.93
C ILE A 177 -17.05 -9.84 21.54
N LYS A 178 -17.30 -10.37 20.34
CA LYS A 178 -16.46 -11.39 19.72
C LYS A 178 -15.56 -10.72 18.67
N ILE A 179 -14.26 -10.87 18.83
CA ILE A 179 -13.30 -10.33 17.86
C ILE A 179 -13.18 -11.33 16.71
N TYR A 180 -13.67 -10.93 15.55
CA TYR A 180 -13.47 -11.64 14.28
C TYR A 180 -12.18 -11.18 13.62
N ALA A 181 -11.62 -12.01 12.72
CA ALA A 181 -10.38 -11.72 12.00
C ALA A 181 -10.37 -10.34 11.33
N ALA A 182 -11.51 -9.89 10.79
CA ALA A 182 -11.65 -8.56 10.18
C ALA A 182 -11.44 -7.39 11.17
N CYS A 183 -11.75 -7.59 12.45
CA CYS A 183 -11.60 -6.58 13.52
C CYS A 183 -10.28 -6.73 14.29
N ALA A 184 -9.49 -7.76 13.98
CA ALA A 184 -8.28 -8.07 14.71
C ALA A 184 -7.18 -7.01 14.55
N GLY A 185 -7.28 -6.17 13.51
CA GLY A 185 -6.36 -5.05 13.25
C GLY A 185 -5.28 -5.34 12.22
N MET A 186 -5.31 -6.52 11.60
CA MET A 186 -4.30 -6.93 10.63
C MET A 186 -4.26 -6.02 9.40
N SER A 187 -5.42 -5.54 8.94
CA SER A 187 -5.51 -4.56 7.84
C SER A 187 -4.76 -3.26 8.16
N VAL A 188 -4.94 -2.72 9.38
CA VAL A 188 -4.26 -1.49 9.83
C VAL A 188 -2.74 -1.71 9.90
N ILE A 189 -2.30 -2.85 10.43
CA ILE A 189 -0.88 -3.22 10.48
C ILE A 189 -0.28 -3.30 9.08
N LEU A 190 -0.95 -3.99 8.15
CA LEU A 190 -0.49 -4.13 6.76
C LEU A 190 -0.46 -2.79 6.02
N ASN A 191 -1.44 -1.91 6.28
CA ASN A 191 -1.50 -0.58 5.71
C ASN A 191 -0.32 0.29 6.18
N LEU A 192 -0.03 0.29 7.49
CA LEU A 192 1.12 1.00 8.05
C LEU A 192 2.45 0.39 7.59
N LEU A 193 2.52 -0.94 7.42
CA LEU A 193 3.71 -1.61 6.90
C LEU A 193 3.99 -1.21 5.44
N SER A 194 2.96 -1.07 4.61
CA SER A 194 3.11 -0.54 3.25
C SER A 194 3.67 0.88 3.25
N LEU A 195 3.17 1.74 4.14
CA LEU A 195 3.68 3.11 4.26
C LEU A 195 5.12 3.14 4.79
N ALA A 196 5.48 2.22 5.69
CA ALA A 196 6.85 2.04 6.17
C ALA A 196 7.80 1.60 5.05
N LEU A 197 7.38 0.67 4.19
CA LEU A 197 8.15 0.27 3.01
C LEU A 197 8.32 1.43 2.04
N LEU A 198 7.26 2.19 1.77
CA LEU A 198 7.35 3.40 0.94
C LEU A 198 8.35 4.41 1.52
N PHE A 199 8.31 4.62 2.83
CA PHE A 199 9.26 5.49 3.53
C PHE A 199 10.70 5.01 3.38
N ILE A 200 10.96 3.70 3.49
CA ILE A 200 12.30 3.11 3.25
C ILE A 200 12.74 3.29 1.80
N LEU A 201 11.83 3.25 0.83
CA LEU A 201 12.14 3.46 -0.59
C LEU A 201 12.47 4.91 -0.90
N ILE A 202 11.79 5.85 -0.25
CA ILE A 202 12.00 7.29 -0.43
C ILE A 202 13.30 7.74 0.24
N PHE A 203 13.57 7.27 1.45
CA PHE A 203 14.69 7.75 2.26
C PHE A 203 15.81 6.71 2.37
N ASN A 204 17.06 7.13 2.20
CA ASN A 204 18.20 6.25 2.38
C ASN A 204 18.48 6.01 3.87
N LEU A 205 17.83 4.99 4.43
CA LEU A 205 17.94 4.61 5.84
C LEU A 205 19.08 3.60 6.08
N ASN A 206 19.67 3.66 7.27
CA ASN A 206 20.63 2.63 7.69
C ASN A 206 19.94 1.28 7.99
N TRP A 207 20.70 0.19 8.03
CA TRP A 207 20.15 -1.17 8.22
C TRP A 207 19.32 -1.32 9.50
N LYS A 208 19.69 -0.66 10.59
CA LYS A 208 18.91 -0.69 11.84
C LYS A 208 17.56 -0.02 11.66
N GLN A 209 17.52 1.14 10.99
CA GLN A 209 16.29 1.87 10.70
C GLN A 209 15.37 1.12 9.74
N LYS A 210 15.93 0.39 8.76
CA LYS A 210 15.16 -0.49 7.88
C LYS A 210 14.39 -1.59 8.62
N ILE A 211 14.82 -1.96 9.82
CA ILE A 211 14.12 -2.92 10.69
C ILE A 211 13.18 -2.18 11.66
N ILE A 212 13.67 -1.14 12.33
CA ILE A 212 12.92 -0.40 13.34
C ILE A 212 11.65 0.23 12.75
N VAL A 213 11.73 0.84 11.56
CA VAL A 213 10.60 1.56 10.96
C VAL A 213 9.39 0.63 10.73
N PRO A 214 9.51 -0.54 10.06
CA PRO A 214 8.45 -1.53 9.96
C PRO A 214 7.93 -2.03 11.31
N THR A 215 8.83 -2.26 12.27
CA THR A 215 8.43 -2.74 13.62
C THR A 215 7.56 -1.72 14.34
N VAL A 216 7.95 -0.44 14.32
CA VAL A 216 7.18 0.65 14.93
C VAL A 216 5.82 0.82 14.23
N ALA A 217 5.80 0.72 12.90
CA ALA A 217 4.57 0.75 12.11
C ALA A 217 3.58 -0.36 12.55
N ALA A 218 4.06 -1.59 12.71
CA ALA A 218 3.25 -2.71 13.17
C ALA A 218 2.76 -2.52 14.61
N ILE A 219 3.62 -2.01 15.51
CA ILE A 219 3.25 -1.71 16.90
C ILE A 219 2.14 -0.66 16.95
N PHE A 220 2.26 0.46 16.23
CA PHE A 220 1.22 1.49 16.21
C PHE A 220 -0.09 0.94 15.66
N GLY A 221 -0.06 0.20 14.54
CA GLY A 221 -1.27 -0.40 13.97
C GLY A 221 -1.95 -1.36 14.94
N PHE A 222 -1.18 -2.18 15.67
CA PHE A 222 -1.71 -3.11 16.66
C PHE A 222 -2.31 -2.39 17.88
N VAL A 223 -1.56 -1.45 18.47
CA VAL A 223 -1.96 -0.74 19.70
C VAL A 223 -3.21 0.11 19.45
N VAL A 224 -3.23 0.91 18.38
CA VAL A 224 -4.37 1.79 18.06
C VAL A 224 -5.61 0.95 17.76
N ASN A 225 -5.47 -0.18 17.05
CA ASN A 225 -6.61 -1.09 16.86
C ASN A 225 -7.09 -1.72 18.17
N GLY A 226 -6.18 -2.08 19.08
CA GLY A 226 -6.55 -2.58 20.40
C GLY A 226 -7.38 -1.60 21.22
N VAL A 227 -7.06 -0.30 21.13
CA VAL A 227 -7.85 0.80 21.71
C VAL A 227 -9.23 0.90 21.04
N ARG A 228 -9.30 0.80 19.71
CA ARG A 228 -10.58 0.76 18.97
C ARG A 228 -11.50 -0.37 19.47
N VAL A 229 -10.96 -1.58 19.61
CA VAL A 229 -11.74 -2.73 20.10
C VAL A 229 -12.17 -2.53 21.55
N ALA A 230 -11.34 -1.90 22.39
CA ALA A 230 -11.73 -1.53 23.76
C ALA A 230 -12.92 -0.57 23.77
N LEU A 231 -12.88 0.48 22.94
CA LEU A 231 -13.99 1.42 22.79
C LEU A 231 -15.27 0.70 22.37
N MET A 232 -15.18 -0.17 21.36
CA MET A 232 -16.33 -0.94 20.88
C MET A 232 -16.92 -1.86 21.98
N ALA A 233 -16.07 -2.49 22.80
CA ALA A 233 -16.52 -3.32 23.92
C ALA A 233 -17.27 -2.50 24.98
N ILE A 234 -16.80 -1.28 25.27
CA ILE A 234 -17.46 -0.35 26.21
C ILE A 234 -18.83 0.08 25.67
N LEU A 235 -18.93 0.45 24.40
CA LEU A 235 -20.19 0.89 23.79
C LEU A 235 -21.24 -0.22 23.78
N VAL A 236 -20.84 -1.46 23.50
CA VAL A 236 -21.73 -2.63 23.62
C VAL A 236 -22.22 -2.81 25.05
N ALA A 237 -21.33 -2.67 26.05
CA ALA A 237 -21.70 -2.78 27.46
C ALA A 237 -22.66 -1.66 27.91
N GLN A 238 -22.60 -0.48 27.28
CA GLN A 238 -23.52 0.63 27.53
C GLN A 238 -24.87 0.48 26.81
N GLY A 239 -25.00 -0.49 25.90
CA GLY A 239 -26.19 -0.69 25.09
C GLY A 239 -26.36 0.31 23.94
N ASP A 240 -25.34 1.13 23.65
CA ASP A 240 -25.37 2.13 22.59
C ASP A 240 -25.00 1.50 21.23
N LYS A 241 -26.00 0.87 20.61
CA LYS A 241 -25.84 0.22 19.30
C LYS A 241 -25.51 1.20 18.19
N GLN A 242 -26.03 2.43 18.26
CA GLN A 242 -25.81 3.42 17.20
C GLN A 242 -24.35 3.89 17.21
N ALA A 243 -23.80 4.21 18.38
CA ALA A 243 -22.39 4.54 18.50
C ALA A 243 -21.51 3.34 18.12
N PHE A 244 -21.86 2.12 18.55
CA PHE A 244 -21.11 0.92 18.16
C PHE A 244 -21.00 0.78 16.63
N GLU A 245 -22.09 0.88 15.88
CA GLU A 245 -22.08 0.78 14.42
C GLU A 245 -21.24 1.90 13.76
N TYR A 246 -21.31 3.13 14.27
CA TYR A 246 -20.51 4.24 13.77
C TYR A 246 -19.00 4.01 13.91
N TRP A 247 -18.54 3.49 15.05
CA TRP A 247 -17.12 3.21 15.30
C TRP A 247 -16.65 1.87 14.70
N HIS A 248 -17.59 0.95 14.46
CA HIS A 248 -17.32 -0.35 13.85
C HIS A 248 -17.20 -0.26 12.33
N LEU A 249 -18.25 0.20 11.65
CA LEU A 249 -18.36 0.18 10.18
C LEU A 249 -18.47 1.58 9.57
N GLY A 250 -18.87 2.58 10.36
CA GLY A 250 -18.99 3.96 9.89
C GLY A 250 -17.65 4.69 9.78
N ASP A 251 -17.74 5.98 9.46
CA ASP A 251 -16.58 6.87 9.28
C ASP A 251 -15.69 6.98 10.53
N GLY A 252 -16.24 6.71 11.73
CA GLY A 252 -15.48 6.67 12.98
C GLY A 252 -14.34 5.65 12.95
N SER A 253 -14.47 4.58 12.16
CA SER A 253 -13.41 3.59 11.97
C SER A 253 -12.15 4.18 11.31
N LEU A 254 -12.32 5.15 10.38
CA LEU A 254 -11.23 5.82 9.66
C LEU A 254 -10.37 6.68 10.59
N ILE A 255 -10.96 7.20 11.67
CA ILE A 255 -10.25 8.04 12.65
C ILE A 255 -9.09 7.25 13.27
N PHE A 256 -9.27 5.96 13.56
CA PHE A 256 -8.19 5.12 14.10
C PHE A 256 -7.07 4.88 13.09
N ALA A 257 -7.39 4.75 11.81
CA ALA A 257 -6.40 4.66 10.75
C ALA A 257 -5.61 5.97 10.62
N MET A 258 -6.28 7.12 10.68
CA MET A 258 -5.65 8.44 10.66
C MET A 258 -4.73 8.65 11.88
N ILE A 259 -5.19 8.32 13.08
CA ILE A 259 -4.36 8.39 14.31
C ILE A 259 -3.10 7.53 14.13
N SER A 260 -3.26 6.30 13.66
CA SER A 260 -2.12 5.40 13.41
C SER A 260 -1.13 5.99 12.40
N ALA A 261 -1.63 6.56 11.30
CA ALA A 261 -0.80 7.20 10.28
C ALA A 261 -0.08 8.46 10.79
N ILE A 262 -0.74 9.29 11.61
CA ILE A 262 -0.14 10.48 12.21
C ILE A 262 0.95 10.10 13.23
N LEU A 263 0.70 9.10 14.08
CA LEU A 263 1.71 8.60 15.03
C LEU A 263 2.92 8.06 14.28
N PHE A 264 2.70 7.27 13.24
CA PHE A 264 3.78 6.73 12.42
C PHE A 264 4.54 7.85 11.68
N GLY A 265 3.83 8.80 11.07
CA GLY A 265 4.42 9.96 10.39
C GLY A 265 5.25 10.83 11.33
N SER A 266 4.76 11.05 12.56
CA SER A 266 5.49 11.78 13.61
C SER A 266 6.78 11.06 14.01
N PHE A 267 6.72 9.73 14.18
CA PHE A 267 7.91 8.92 14.42
C PHE A 267 8.92 9.06 13.26
N CYS A 268 8.46 8.94 12.02
CA CYS A 268 9.31 9.11 10.83
C CYS A 268 9.95 10.50 10.76
N TRP A 269 9.20 11.55 11.08
CA TRP A 269 9.70 12.93 11.15
C TRP A 269 10.83 13.06 12.18
N VAL A 270 10.61 12.56 13.40
CA VAL A 270 11.63 12.55 14.47
C VAL A 270 12.87 11.78 14.00
N LEU A 271 12.70 10.61 13.41
CA LEU A 271 13.80 9.79 12.92
C LEU A 271 14.66 10.53 11.87
N LEU A 272 14.04 11.24 10.94
CA LEU A 272 14.76 12.03 9.93
C LEU A 272 15.50 13.22 10.55
N SER A 273 14.87 13.94 11.48
CA SER A 273 15.53 15.05 12.17
C SER A 273 16.77 14.61 12.96
N MET A 274 16.70 13.46 13.63
CA MET A 274 17.84 12.87 14.34
C MET A 274 18.97 12.47 13.37
N ASN A 275 18.63 11.93 12.20
CA ASN A 275 19.62 11.58 11.18
C ASN A 275 20.33 12.82 10.63
N GLN A 276 19.61 13.90 10.38
CA GLN A 276 20.17 15.16 9.90
C GLN A 276 21.16 15.75 10.91
N GLN A 277 20.76 15.82 12.19
CA GLN A 277 21.62 16.33 13.26
C GLN A 277 22.90 15.48 13.43
N LYS A 278 22.78 14.15 13.37
CA LYS A 278 23.93 13.26 13.46
C LYS A 278 24.93 13.47 12.31
N ASN A 279 24.42 13.68 11.09
CA ASN A 279 25.26 13.93 9.93
C ASN A 279 25.98 15.28 10.02
N GLN A 280 25.35 16.31 10.57
CA GLN A 280 25.97 17.62 10.79
C GLN A 280 27.12 17.52 11.81
N ASN A 281 26.87 16.92 12.98
CA ASN A 281 27.90 16.77 14.01
C ASN A 281 29.11 15.96 13.54
N ALA A 282 28.92 14.97 12.65
CA ALA A 282 30.00 14.17 12.08
C ALA A 282 30.83 14.90 11.02
N MET A 283 30.30 15.99 10.43
CA MET A 283 31.05 16.85 9.51
C MET A 283 31.86 17.94 10.26
N GLU A 284 31.48 18.25 11.51
CA GLU A 284 32.14 19.25 12.36
C GLU A 284 33.27 18.66 13.25
N SER A 285 33.38 17.32 13.33
CA SER A 285 34.40 16.59 14.10
C SER A 285 35.52 16.05 13.21
#